data_AF-A0A1I8PSW9-F1
#
_entry.id   AF-A0A1I8PSW9-F1
#
_cell.length_a   1.000
_cell.length_b   1.000
_cell.length_c   1.000
_cell.angle_alpha   90.00
_cell.angle_beta   90.00
_cell.angle_gamma   90.00
#
_symmetry.space_group_name_H-M   'P 1'
#
loop_
_entity.id
_entity.type
_entity.pdbx_description
1 polymer ?
#
loop_
_entity_poly.entity_id
_entity_poly.type
_entity_poly.pdbx_seq_one_letter_code
_entity_poly.pdbx_strand_id
1 'polypeptide(L)'
;MWAITFIVLAVASQGALSFNALPLAHRQMANIMLKASQSLSNNPERSAQCFPVYSQGIANANDKYAAAYDQCLDTATNAEKAVETEVAADRQTVANQGDAICTSFQTCSQVASAGDFFECYYDAAGSSLSTSLDMQSLSKNKMQYVELRYQTIEYDKNYCTNDCTNTYIKESTALYQQLETCLATGEVVTPAPTTATTTTPTTTPTTTPNTEPTTTTEIATDTTTTTEIDTTTVAQI
;
A
#
# COMPACT_ATOMS: atom_id res chain seq x y z
N MET A 1 34.29 -8.96 40.21
CA MET A 1 33.37 -7.95 40.79
C MET A 1 33.77 -6.58 40.28
N TRP A 2 33.04 -6.05 39.31
CA TRP A 2 32.58 -4.66 39.26
C TRP A 2 31.62 -4.56 38.08
N ALA A 3 30.33 -4.53 38.40
CA ALA A 3 29.24 -4.40 37.46
C ALA A 3 29.03 -2.90 37.20
N ILE A 4 29.15 -2.46 35.94
CA ILE A 4 28.72 -1.14 35.52
C ILE A 4 27.38 -1.31 34.83
N THR A 5 26.32 -1.05 35.59
CA THR A 5 24.94 -0.98 35.15
C THR A 5 24.76 0.31 34.34
N PHE A 6 24.69 0.21 33.01
CA PHE A 6 24.23 1.32 32.17
C PHE A 6 22.69 1.31 32.13
N ILE A 7 22.09 2.28 32.81
CA ILE A 7 20.68 2.62 32.69
C ILE A 7 20.51 3.37 31.36
N VAL A 8 19.96 2.71 30.34
CA VAL A 8 19.39 3.37 29.17
C VAL A 8 17.87 3.28 29.30
N LEU A 9 17.28 4.30 29.90
CA LEU A 9 15.84 4.52 29.84
C LEU A 9 15.57 5.51 28.70
N ALA A 10 15.57 5.02 27.46
CA ALA A 10 15.07 5.78 26.32
C ALA A 10 13.53 5.70 26.36
N VAL A 11 12.90 6.69 26.97
CA VAL A 11 11.45 6.90 26.86
C VAL A 11 11.17 7.42 25.46
N ALA A 12 10.87 6.52 24.54
CA ALA A 12 10.24 6.85 23.27
C ALA A 12 8.77 7.20 23.54
N SER A 13 8.49 8.45 23.93
CA SER A 13 7.13 9.00 23.94
C SER A 13 6.89 9.74 22.62
N GLN A 14 6.75 9.00 21.53
CA GLN A 14 6.29 9.53 20.24
C GLN A 14 5.27 8.52 19.71
N GLY A 15 3.99 8.75 19.96
CA GLY A 15 2.92 7.89 19.42
C GLY A 15 1.70 7.76 20.32
N ALA A 16 1.05 8.86 20.68
CA ALA A 16 -0.33 8.81 21.18
C ALA A 16 -0.95 10.21 21.13
N LEU A 17 -1.23 10.72 19.93
CA LEU A 17 -2.20 11.79 19.75
C LEU A 17 -3.15 11.44 18.61
N SER A 18 -3.80 10.28 18.72
CA SER A 18 -5.09 10.07 18.08
C SER A 18 -6.12 10.77 18.97
N PHE A 19 -6.37 12.05 18.69
CA PHE A 19 -7.40 12.82 19.37
C PHE A 19 -8.75 12.13 19.18
N ASN A 20 -9.33 11.78 20.33
CA ASN A 20 -10.65 11.25 20.56
C ASN A 20 -11.75 11.90 19.67
N ALA A 21 -12.11 11.26 18.56
CA ALA A 21 -13.41 11.48 17.90
C ALA A 21 -14.53 10.59 18.48
N LEU A 22 -14.22 9.72 19.45
CA LEU A 22 -15.17 8.82 20.11
C LEU A 22 -16.28 9.49 20.96
N PRO A 23 -16.11 10.67 21.61
CA PRO A 23 -17.08 11.08 22.64
C PRO A 23 -18.37 11.70 22.10
N LEU A 24 -18.41 12.13 20.83
CA LEU A 24 -19.60 12.79 20.27
C LEU A 24 -20.59 11.79 19.67
N ALA A 25 -20.10 10.85 18.84
CA ALA A 25 -20.92 9.80 18.27
C ALA A 25 -21.58 8.94 19.36
N HIS A 26 -20.85 8.62 20.44
CA HIS A 26 -21.38 7.81 21.53
C HIS A 26 -22.52 8.48 22.31
N ARG A 27 -22.46 9.81 22.51
CA ARG A 27 -23.54 10.57 23.19
C ARG A 27 -24.81 10.68 22.34
N GLN A 28 -24.67 10.82 21.03
CA GLN A 28 -25.82 10.82 20.12
C GLN A 28 -26.50 9.45 20.10
N MET A 29 -25.73 8.37 20.00
CA MET A 29 -26.27 7.01 20.02
C MET A 29 -27.01 6.68 21.33
N ALA A 30 -26.48 7.11 22.49
CA ALA A 30 -27.13 6.89 23.79
C ALA A 30 -28.50 7.59 23.92
N ASN A 31 -28.61 8.84 23.45
CA ASN A 31 -29.88 9.57 23.44
C ASN A 31 -30.91 8.97 22.48
N ILE A 32 -30.44 8.47 21.33
CA ILE A 32 -31.30 7.77 20.36
C ILE A 32 -31.82 6.46 20.96
N MET A 33 -30.97 5.66 21.62
CA MET A 33 -31.40 4.43 22.31
C MET A 33 -32.45 4.69 23.40
N LEU A 34 -32.27 5.75 24.20
CA LEU A 34 -33.25 6.14 25.23
C LEU A 34 -34.61 6.50 24.63
N LYS A 35 -34.63 7.31 23.57
CA LYS A 35 -35.87 7.67 22.86
C LYS A 35 -36.54 6.47 22.20
N ALA A 36 -35.76 5.62 21.55
CA ALA A 36 -36.28 4.39 20.98
C ALA A 36 -36.99 3.56 22.05
N SER A 37 -36.35 3.32 23.21
CA SER A 37 -36.94 2.52 24.30
C SER A 37 -38.30 3.04 24.81
N GLN A 38 -38.50 4.37 24.85
CA GLN A 38 -39.78 4.96 25.24
C GLN A 38 -40.85 4.78 24.16
N SER A 39 -40.48 4.95 22.88
CA SER A 39 -41.42 4.76 21.77
C SER A 39 -41.88 3.30 21.66
N LEU A 40 -40.99 2.37 22.02
CA LEU A 40 -41.28 0.93 22.07
C LEU A 40 -42.38 0.58 23.07
N SER A 41 -42.33 1.19 24.25
CA SER A 41 -43.33 0.96 25.31
C SER A 41 -44.71 1.53 24.95
N ASN A 42 -44.75 2.56 24.10
CA ASN A 42 -46.00 3.26 23.78
C ASN A 42 -46.74 2.65 22.58
N ASN A 43 -46.03 2.01 21.64
CA ASN A 43 -46.63 1.41 20.43
C ASN A 43 -45.94 0.08 20.06
N PRO A 44 -46.36 -1.05 20.65
CA PRO A 44 -45.70 -2.35 20.46
C PRO A 44 -45.83 -2.90 19.02
N GLU A 45 -46.95 -2.64 18.33
CA GLU A 45 -47.15 -3.07 16.94
C GLU A 45 -46.20 -2.37 15.96
N ARG A 46 -45.92 -1.08 16.16
CA ARG A 46 -44.94 -0.33 15.34
C ARG A 46 -43.53 -0.87 15.53
N SER A 47 -43.19 -1.20 16.76
CA SER A 47 -41.90 -1.79 17.10
C SER A 47 -41.68 -3.12 16.37
N ALA A 48 -42.70 -3.99 16.34
CA ALA A 48 -42.65 -5.26 15.63
C ALA A 48 -42.41 -5.12 14.12
N GLN A 49 -42.76 -3.98 13.51
CA GLN A 49 -42.53 -3.70 12.08
C GLN A 49 -41.19 -3.00 11.81
N CYS A 50 -40.79 -2.04 12.66
CA CYS A 50 -39.59 -1.24 12.44
C CYS A 50 -38.28 -1.96 12.80
N PHE A 51 -38.27 -2.77 13.88
CA PHE A 51 -37.04 -3.43 14.33
C PHE A 51 -36.46 -4.45 13.35
N PRO A 52 -37.26 -5.32 12.71
CA PRO A 52 -36.72 -6.27 11.75
C PRO A 52 -35.92 -5.58 10.64
N VAL A 53 -36.47 -4.48 10.08
CA VAL A 53 -35.80 -3.71 9.02
C VAL A 53 -34.50 -3.05 9.53
N TYR A 54 -34.56 -2.40 10.70
CA TYR A 54 -33.37 -1.81 11.31
C TYR A 54 -32.29 -2.86 11.61
N SER A 55 -32.67 -3.97 12.24
CA SER A 55 -31.74 -5.04 12.62
C SER A 55 -31.08 -5.68 11.40
N GLN A 56 -31.84 -5.93 10.33
CA GLN A 56 -31.32 -6.41 9.05
C GLN A 56 -30.37 -5.40 8.42
N GLY A 57 -30.72 -4.10 8.46
CA GLY A 57 -29.88 -3.03 7.93
C GLY A 57 -28.55 -2.92 8.67
N ILE A 58 -28.57 -2.99 10.01
CA ILE A 58 -27.34 -2.97 10.82
C ILE A 58 -26.49 -4.21 10.56
N ALA A 59 -27.09 -5.39 10.45
CA ALA A 59 -26.36 -6.60 10.08
C ALA A 59 -25.64 -6.44 8.74
N ASN A 60 -26.33 -5.93 7.72
CA ASN A 60 -25.73 -5.65 6.40
C ASN A 60 -24.60 -4.60 6.48
N ALA A 61 -24.80 -3.51 7.23
CA ALA A 61 -23.77 -2.50 7.43
C ALA A 61 -22.52 -3.08 8.12
N ASN A 62 -22.70 -4.00 9.08
CA ASN A 62 -21.60 -4.73 9.73
C ASN A 62 -20.87 -5.64 8.74
N ASP A 63 -21.60 -6.40 7.93
CA ASP A 63 -20.99 -7.32 6.96
C ASP A 63 -20.18 -6.55 5.91
N LYS A 64 -20.72 -5.44 5.39
CA LYS A 64 -20.00 -4.54 4.48
C LYS A 64 -18.75 -3.95 5.12
N TYR A 65 -18.85 -3.50 6.38
CA TYR A 65 -17.72 -2.94 7.10
C TYR A 65 -16.62 -3.97 7.31
N ALA A 66 -16.97 -5.18 7.78
CA ALA A 66 -16.01 -6.26 7.98
C ALA A 66 -15.29 -6.62 6.68
N ALA A 67 -16.05 -6.82 5.59
CA ALA A 67 -15.46 -7.14 4.29
C ALA A 67 -14.53 -6.03 3.77
N ALA A 68 -14.93 -4.76 3.88
CA ALA A 68 -14.12 -3.63 3.44
C ALA A 68 -12.85 -3.47 4.31
N TYR A 69 -12.98 -3.66 5.62
CA TYR A 69 -11.87 -3.58 6.55
C TYR A 69 -10.83 -4.68 6.29
N ASP A 70 -11.28 -5.93 6.13
CA ASP A 70 -10.40 -7.06 5.81
C ASP A 70 -9.71 -6.85 4.46
N GLN A 71 -10.41 -6.32 3.45
CA GLN A 71 -9.81 -5.97 2.17
C GLN A 71 -8.69 -4.92 2.30
N CYS A 72 -8.85 -3.92 3.18
CA CYS A 72 -7.79 -2.94 3.46
C CYS A 72 -6.54 -3.63 4.03
N LEU A 73 -6.71 -4.59 4.95
CA LEU A 73 -5.61 -5.33 5.56
C LEU A 73 -4.91 -6.26 4.57
N ASP A 74 -5.68 -6.97 3.75
CA ASP A 74 -5.15 -7.85 2.71
C ASP A 74 -4.35 -7.06 1.67
N THR A 75 -4.86 -5.89 1.28
CA THR A 75 -4.18 -4.98 0.35
C THR A 75 -2.82 -4.54 0.92
N ALA A 76 -2.79 -4.11 2.19
CA ALA A 76 -1.55 -3.72 2.85
C ALA A 76 -0.56 -4.89 2.95
N THR A 77 -1.03 -6.07 3.39
CA THR A 77 -0.21 -7.29 3.50
C THR A 77 0.39 -7.71 2.15
N ASN A 78 -0.39 -7.62 1.08
CA ASN A 78 0.08 -7.94 -0.27
C ASN A 78 1.09 -6.90 -0.78
N ALA A 79 0.89 -5.63 -0.44
CA ALA A 79 1.85 -4.58 -0.76
C ALA A 79 3.18 -4.78 -0.02
N GLU A 80 3.17 -5.22 1.24
CA GLU A 80 4.40 -5.55 1.98
C GLU A 80 5.16 -6.70 1.31
N LYS A 81 4.46 -7.78 0.93
CA LYS A 81 5.06 -8.90 0.18
C LYS A 81 5.64 -8.46 -1.16
N ALA A 82 4.99 -7.50 -1.83
CA ALA A 82 5.48 -6.93 -3.07
C ALA A 82 6.81 -6.18 -2.84
N VAL A 83 6.94 -5.39 -1.76
CA VAL A 83 8.21 -4.72 -1.41
C VAL A 83 9.33 -5.73 -1.22
N GLU A 84 9.10 -6.83 -0.50
CA GLU A 84 10.10 -7.90 -0.34
C GLU A 84 10.52 -8.53 -1.67
N THR A 85 9.56 -8.71 -2.58
CA THR A 85 9.82 -9.26 -3.92
C THR A 85 10.63 -8.28 -4.78
N GLU A 86 10.29 -6.99 -4.73
CA GLU A 86 10.95 -5.92 -5.49
C GLU A 86 12.43 -5.79 -5.13
N VAL A 87 12.79 -5.96 -3.85
CA VAL A 87 14.19 -5.81 -3.38
C VAL A 87 14.96 -7.11 -3.31
N ALA A 88 14.35 -8.25 -3.66
CA ALA A 88 14.97 -9.57 -3.54
C ALA A 88 16.28 -9.69 -4.35
N ALA A 89 16.29 -9.19 -5.58
CA ALA A 89 17.47 -9.22 -6.45
C ALA A 89 18.61 -8.34 -5.92
N ASP A 90 18.28 -7.17 -5.36
CA ASP A 90 19.27 -6.28 -4.74
C ASP A 90 19.89 -6.93 -3.51
N ARG A 91 19.06 -7.55 -2.65
CA ARG A 91 19.54 -8.31 -1.49
C ARG A 91 20.48 -9.45 -1.89
N GLN A 92 20.12 -10.19 -2.95
CA GLN A 92 20.98 -11.26 -3.47
C GLN A 92 22.31 -10.70 -4.02
N THR A 93 22.27 -9.55 -4.68
CA THR A 93 23.47 -8.88 -5.20
C THR A 93 24.43 -8.53 -4.07
N VAL A 94 23.93 -7.89 -3.00
CA VAL A 94 24.74 -7.56 -1.82
C VAL A 94 25.30 -8.82 -1.17
N ALA A 95 24.50 -9.87 -1.01
CA ALA A 95 24.96 -11.14 -0.43
C ALA A 95 26.10 -11.75 -1.25
N ASN A 96 25.93 -11.85 -2.58
CA ASN A 96 26.95 -12.40 -3.47
C ASN A 96 28.25 -11.59 -3.46
N GLN A 97 28.15 -10.27 -3.41
CA GLN A 97 29.32 -9.37 -3.31
C GLN A 97 30.06 -9.57 -1.99
N GLY A 98 29.33 -9.70 -0.88
CA GLY A 98 29.91 -10.02 0.42
C GLY A 98 30.64 -11.37 0.42
N ASP A 99 30.00 -12.40 -0.12
CA ASP A 99 30.58 -13.75 -0.22
C ASP A 99 31.84 -13.77 -1.09
N ALA A 100 31.87 -13.00 -2.18
CA ALA A 100 33.03 -12.89 -3.05
C ALA A 100 34.23 -12.25 -2.33
N ILE A 101 34.01 -11.17 -1.56
CA ILE A 101 35.05 -10.54 -0.73
C ILE A 101 35.55 -11.52 0.35
N CYS A 102 34.64 -12.21 1.04
CA CYS A 102 35.03 -13.20 2.05
C CYS A 102 35.86 -14.34 1.44
N THR A 103 35.45 -14.82 0.27
CA THR A 103 36.14 -15.90 -0.44
C THR A 103 37.55 -15.50 -0.89
N SER A 104 37.75 -14.26 -1.36
CA SER A 104 39.07 -13.79 -1.77
C SER A 104 40.04 -13.74 -0.59
N PHE A 105 39.61 -13.19 0.55
CA PHE A 105 40.42 -13.18 1.77
C PHE A 105 40.67 -14.58 2.32
N GLN A 106 39.66 -15.45 2.32
CA GLN A 106 39.85 -16.84 2.74
C GLN A 106 40.84 -17.58 1.84
N THR A 107 40.85 -17.31 0.54
CA THR A 107 41.83 -17.87 -0.39
C THR A 107 43.24 -17.38 -0.05
N CYS A 108 43.42 -16.07 0.18
CA CYS A 108 44.71 -15.52 0.58
C CYS A 108 45.23 -16.10 1.91
N SER A 109 44.32 -16.44 2.85
CA SER A 109 44.70 -17.03 4.14
C SER A 109 45.41 -18.39 4.03
N GLN A 110 45.29 -19.07 2.88
CA GLN A 110 45.89 -20.39 2.65
C GLN A 110 47.25 -20.32 1.94
N VAL A 111 47.72 -19.12 1.58
CA VAL A 111 48.99 -18.94 0.87
C VAL A 111 50.16 -19.08 1.86
N ALA A 112 51.07 -20.03 1.58
CA ALA A 112 52.18 -20.35 2.49
C ALA A 112 53.41 -19.44 2.33
N SER A 113 53.66 -18.95 1.12
CA SER A 113 54.78 -18.06 0.81
C SER A 113 54.50 -16.67 1.37
N ALA A 114 55.43 -16.10 2.15
CA ALA A 114 55.20 -14.81 2.79
C ALA A 114 55.01 -13.66 1.79
N GLY A 115 55.78 -13.63 0.69
CA GLY A 115 55.65 -12.62 -0.35
C GLY A 115 54.28 -12.69 -1.03
N ASP A 116 53.95 -13.88 -1.55
CA ASP A 116 52.68 -14.13 -2.25
C ASP A 116 51.47 -13.95 -1.32
N PHE A 117 51.62 -14.25 -0.03
CA PHE A 117 50.59 -14.02 0.98
C PHE A 117 50.26 -12.52 1.10
N PHE A 118 51.27 -11.67 1.26
CA PHE A 118 51.05 -10.22 1.38
C PHE A 118 50.56 -9.61 0.07
N GLU A 119 51.06 -10.06 -1.08
CA GLU A 119 50.58 -9.64 -2.40
C GLU A 119 49.10 -10.00 -2.61
N CYS A 120 48.71 -11.24 -2.29
CA CYS A 120 47.31 -11.67 -2.40
C CYS A 120 46.37 -10.79 -1.56
N TYR A 121 46.72 -10.52 -0.30
CA TYR A 121 45.90 -9.65 0.55
C TYR A 121 45.88 -8.20 0.06
N TYR A 122 46.98 -7.68 -0.48
CA TYR A 122 47.03 -6.35 -1.07
C TYR A 122 46.03 -6.23 -2.22
N ASP A 123 46.02 -7.19 -3.15
CA ASP A 123 45.13 -7.19 -4.31
C ASP A 123 43.67 -7.45 -3.93
N ALA A 124 43.42 -8.42 -3.04
CA ALA A 124 42.09 -8.75 -2.54
C ALA A 124 41.49 -7.55 -1.78
N ALA A 125 42.28 -6.88 -0.94
CA ALA A 125 41.83 -5.70 -0.22
C ALA A 125 41.57 -4.53 -1.18
N GLY A 126 42.48 -4.27 -2.13
CA GLY A 126 42.30 -3.24 -3.15
C GLY A 126 41.00 -3.43 -3.95
N SER A 127 40.74 -4.67 -4.40
CA SER A 127 39.53 -5.02 -5.15
C SER A 127 38.25 -4.97 -4.30
N SER A 128 38.37 -5.25 -2.98
CA SER A 128 37.23 -5.20 -2.06
C SER A 128 36.72 -3.77 -1.81
N LEU A 129 37.55 -2.75 -2.00
CA LEU A 129 37.18 -1.36 -1.71
C LEU A 129 36.05 -0.88 -2.61
N SER A 130 36.18 -1.03 -3.93
CA SER A 130 35.12 -0.63 -4.88
C SER A 130 33.83 -1.42 -4.64
N THR A 131 33.95 -2.75 -4.49
CA THR A 131 32.81 -3.64 -4.21
C THR A 131 32.10 -3.24 -2.92
N SER A 132 32.85 -2.89 -1.86
CA SER A 132 32.27 -2.45 -0.58
C SER A 132 31.55 -1.11 -0.70
N LEU A 133 32.06 -0.19 -1.52
CA LEU A 133 31.40 1.09 -1.79
C LEU A 133 30.08 0.88 -2.56
N ASP A 134 30.07 -0.01 -3.55
CA ASP A 134 28.86 -0.38 -4.29
C ASP A 134 27.81 -1.02 -3.38
N MET A 135 28.22 -1.99 -2.55
CA MET A 135 27.36 -2.60 -1.53
C MET A 135 26.77 -1.56 -0.59
N GLN A 136 27.58 -0.62 -0.10
CA GLN A 136 27.14 0.45 0.79
C GLN A 136 26.10 1.35 0.11
N SER A 137 26.37 1.78 -1.12
CA SER A 137 25.47 2.64 -1.90
C SER A 137 24.13 1.95 -2.15
N LEU A 138 24.17 0.72 -2.69
CA LEU A 138 22.98 -0.07 -2.97
C LEU A 138 22.16 -0.32 -1.69
N SER A 139 22.81 -0.77 -0.62
CA SER A 139 22.15 -1.07 0.65
C SER A 139 21.50 0.19 1.24
N LYS A 140 22.19 1.33 1.23
CA LYS A 140 21.64 2.59 1.74
C LYS A 140 20.41 3.02 0.94
N ASN A 141 20.50 3.01 -0.39
CA ASN A 141 19.40 3.40 -1.26
C ASN A 141 18.19 2.49 -1.07
N LYS A 142 18.42 1.17 -0.97
CA LYS A 142 17.34 0.20 -0.80
C LYS A 142 16.75 0.19 0.61
N MET A 143 17.55 0.44 1.64
CA MET A 143 17.05 0.66 3.00
C MET A 143 16.08 1.84 3.04
N GLN A 144 16.47 2.99 2.47
CA GLN A 144 15.60 4.18 2.41
C GLN A 144 14.34 3.92 1.59
N TYR A 145 14.47 3.21 0.46
CA TYR A 145 13.35 2.81 -0.38
C TYR A 145 12.34 1.94 0.39
N VAL A 146 12.81 0.89 1.07
CA VAL A 146 11.96 -0.03 1.85
C VAL A 146 11.26 0.72 2.98
N GLU A 147 11.99 1.55 3.73
CA GLU A 147 11.42 2.36 4.81
C GLU A 147 10.30 3.26 4.30
N LEU A 148 10.53 3.99 3.20
CA LEU A 148 9.52 4.85 2.60
C LEU A 148 8.31 4.05 2.13
N ARG A 149 8.53 2.91 1.47
CA ARG A 149 7.44 2.05 0.99
C ARG A 149 6.57 1.53 2.13
N TYR A 150 7.17 1.09 3.24
CA TYR A 150 6.41 0.64 4.41
C TYR A 150 5.65 1.78 5.09
N GLN A 151 6.23 2.99 5.17
CA GLN A 151 5.50 4.16 5.65
C GLN A 151 4.28 4.50 4.78
N THR A 152 4.43 4.41 3.45
CA THR A 152 3.31 4.61 2.52
C THR A 152 2.23 3.54 2.69
N ILE A 153 2.62 2.26 2.77
CA ILE A 153 1.66 1.16 2.98
C ILE A 153 0.88 1.34 4.28
N GLU A 154 1.56 1.72 5.37
CA GLU A 154 0.91 1.97 6.65
C GLU A 154 -0.05 3.16 6.58
N TYR A 155 0.34 4.23 5.90
CA TYR A 155 -0.52 5.38 5.66
C TYR A 155 -1.77 4.97 4.88
N ASP A 156 -1.62 4.23 3.77
CA ASP A 156 -2.73 3.80 2.93
C ASP A 156 -3.68 2.84 3.66
N LYS A 157 -3.14 1.91 4.46
CA LYS A 157 -3.92 1.03 5.34
C LYS A 157 -4.77 1.84 6.32
N ASN A 158 -4.16 2.82 6.99
CA ASN A 158 -4.86 3.67 7.95
C ASN A 158 -5.91 4.55 7.27
N TYR A 159 -5.59 5.11 6.11
CA TYR A 159 -6.56 5.87 5.31
C TYR A 159 -7.77 4.99 4.93
N CYS A 160 -7.52 3.81 4.36
CA CYS A 160 -8.55 2.86 3.94
C CYS A 160 -9.45 2.44 5.11
N THR A 161 -8.86 2.05 6.24
CA THR A 161 -9.59 1.62 7.44
C THR A 161 -10.40 2.74 8.10
N ASN A 162 -9.89 3.97 8.08
CA ASN A 162 -10.64 5.13 8.55
C ASN A 162 -11.82 5.46 7.63
N ASP A 163 -11.65 5.35 6.31
CA ASP A 163 -12.72 5.63 5.34
C ASP A 163 -13.89 4.63 5.46
N CYS A 164 -13.59 3.33 5.55
CA CYS A 164 -14.64 2.33 5.77
C CYS A 164 -15.30 2.48 7.15
N THR A 165 -14.55 2.87 8.19
CA THR A 165 -15.12 3.21 9.51
C THR A 165 -16.07 4.41 9.43
N ASN A 166 -15.67 5.47 8.73
CA ASN A 166 -16.52 6.65 8.51
C ASN A 166 -17.79 6.30 7.74
N THR A 167 -17.68 5.43 6.73
CA THR A 167 -18.82 4.94 5.96
C THR A 167 -19.79 4.15 6.85
N TYR A 168 -19.28 3.23 7.67
CA TYR A 168 -20.08 2.48 8.63
C TYR A 168 -20.79 3.39 9.65
N ILE A 169 -20.10 4.41 10.18
CA ILE A 169 -20.71 5.38 11.11
C ILE A 169 -21.86 6.14 10.42
N LYS A 170 -21.69 6.58 9.17
CA LYS A 170 -22.75 7.27 8.41
C LYS A 170 -23.93 6.35 8.14
N GLU A 171 -23.69 5.13 7.67
CA GLU A 171 -24.74 4.15 7.36
C GLU A 171 -25.53 3.75 8.62
N SER A 172 -24.83 3.41 9.70
CA SER A 172 -25.47 3.08 10.98
C SER A 172 -26.27 4.26 11.53
N THR A 173 -25.74 5.49 11.49
CA THR A 173 -26.48 6.69 11.92
C THR A 173 -27.75 6.91 11.10
N ALA A 174 -27.70 6.70 9.79
CA ALA A 174 -28.88 6.79 8.93
C ALA A 174 -29.93 5.72 9.28
N LEU A 175 -29.50 4.48 9.53
CA LEU A 175 -30.38 3.39 9.98
C LEU A 175 -31.05 3.71 11.33
N TYR A 176 -30.32 4.32 12.26
CA TYR A 176 -30.88 4.79 13.53
C TYR A 176 -31.94 5.89 13.34
N GLN A 177 -31.70 6.86 12.45
CA GLN A 177 -32.68 7.91 12.13
C GLN A 177 -33.93 7.33 11.46
N GLN A 178 -33.77 6.33 10.59
CA GLN A 178 -34.89 5.59 9.99
C GLN A 178 -35.70 4.85 11.05
N LEU A 179 -35.05 4.22 12.04
CA LEU A 179 -35.73 3.59 13.16
C LEU A 179 -36.53 4.62 13.99
N GLU A 180 -35.93 5.76 14.35
CA GLU A 180 -36.63 6.83 15.10
C GLU A 180 -37.87 7.32 14.34
N THR A 181 -37.71 7.54 13.03
CA THR A 181 -38.80 7.98 12.14
C THR A 181 -39.90 6.93 12.08
N CYS A 182 -39.56 5.67 11.84
CA CYS A 182 -40.51 4.57 11.76
C CYS A 182 -41.28 4.38 13.07
N LEU A 183 -40.62 4.50 14.23
CA LEU A 183 -41.29 4.42 15.52
C LEU A 183 -42.25 5.60 15.75
N ALA A 184 -41.90 6.81 15.27
CA ALA A 184 -42.73 8.01 15.40
C ALA A 184 -43.94 8.01 14.45
N THR A 185 -43.77 7.63 13.18
CA THR A 185 -44.81 7.72 12.14
C THR A 185 -45.53 6.41 11.88
N GLY A 186 -44.88 5.26 12.13
CA GLY A 186 -45.31 3.94 11.69
C GLY A 186 -44.94 3.61 10.24
N GLU A 187 -44.23 4.50 9.55
CA GLU A 187 -43.81 4.30 8.16
C GLU A 187 -42.49 3.53 8.10
N VAL A 188 -42.51 2.34 7.52
CA VAL A 188 -41.31 1.52 7.31
C VAL A 188 -40.58 2.03 6.09
N VAL A 189 -39.51 2.79 6.30
CA VAL A 189 -38.58 3.17 5.24
C VAL A 189 -37.57 2.03 5.09
N THR A 190 -37.78 1.16 4.11
CA THR A 190 -36.77 0.16 3.77
C THR A 190 -35.58 0.89 3.13
N PRO A 191 -34.34 0.68 3.58
CA PRO A 191 -33.19 1.21 2.85
C PRO A 191 -33.25 0.67 1.42
N ALA A 192 -33.29 1.57 0.44
CA ALA A 192 -33.20 1.19 -0.96
C ALA A 192 -31.96 0.29 -1.13
N PRO A 193 -32.05 -0.81 -1.91
CA PRO A 193 -30.86 -1.60 -2.19
C PRO A 193 -29.80 -0.66 -2.74
N THR A 194 -28.64 -0.61 -2.09
CA THR A 194 -27.48 0.05 -2.64
C THR A 194 -27.15 -0.73 -3.90
N THR A 195 -27.62 -0.25 -5.05
CA THR A 195 -27.20 -0.75 -6.36
C THR A 195 -25.68 -0.66 -6.35
N ALA A 196 -25.01 -1.81 -6.28
CA ALA A 196 -23.61 -1.88 -6.61
C ALA A 196 -23.47 -1.25 -8.00
N THR A 197 -22.79 -0.12 -8.10
CA THR A 197 -22.40 0.46 -9.38
C THR A 197 -21.48 -0.57 -10.02
N THR A 198 -22.07 -1.50 -10.76
CA THR A 198 -21.37 -2.36 -11.69
C THR A 198 -20.84 -1.42 -12.75
N THR A 199 -19.56 -1.07 -12.65
CA THR A 199 -18.82 -0.48 -13.76
C THR A 199 -18.82 -1.52 -14.87
N THR A 200 -19.80 -1.40 -15.77
CA THR A 200 -19.81 -2.11 -17.04
C THR A 200 -18.48 -1.82 -17.73
N PRO A 201 -17.68 -2.83 -18.11
CA PRO A 201 -16.51 -2.58 -18.93
C PRO A 201 -16.99 -1.98 -20.26
N THR A 202 -16.50 -0.78 -20.57
CA THR A 202 -16.60 -0.17 -21.89
C THR A 202 -15.97 -1.14 -22.88
N THR A 203 -16.80 -1.89 -23.61
CA THR A 203 -16.38 -2.63 -24.79
C THR A 203 -16.00 -1.64 -25.87
N THR A 204 -14.70 -1.37 -25.99
CA THR A 204 -14.11 -0.83 -27.22
C THR A 204 -14.48 -1.76 -28.37
N PRO A 205 -15.11 -1.29 -29.47
CA PRO A 205 -15.32 -2.13 -30.63
C PRO A 205 -13.97 -2.47 -31.27
N THR A 206 -13.61 -3.75 -31.21
CA THR A 206 -12.58 -4.38 -32.02
C THR A 206 -12.99 -4.27 -33.49
N THR A 207 -12.27 -3.47 -34.26
CA THR A 207 -12.31 -3.50 -35.73
C THR A 207 -11.58 -4.74 -36.22
N THR A 208 -12.35 -5.66 -36.81
CA THR A 208 -11.85 -6.86 -37.49
C THR A 208 -11.02 -6.47 -38.73
N PRO A 209 -9.93 -7.18 -39.07
CA PRO A 209 -9.17 -6.96 -40.29
C PRO A 209 -9.99 -7.45 -41.48
N ASN A 210 -10.20 -6.60 -42.48
CA ASN A 210 -10.72 -7.05 -43.78
C ASN A 210 -9.64 -6.92 -44.85
N THR A 211 -9.46 -8.03 -45.54
CA THR A 211 -8.47 -8.36 -46.55
C THR A 211 -8.62 -7.54 -47.82
N GLU A 212 -7.45 -7.26 -48.42
CA GLU A 212 -7.16 -6.78 -49.78
C GLU A 212 -8.10 -7.28 -50.90
N PRO A 213 -8.21 -6.53 -52.02
CA PRO A 213 -7.32 -6.89 -53.14
C PRO A 213 -6.70 -5.69 -53.91
N THR A 214 -5.38 -5.75 -54.06
CA THR A 214 -4.53 -5.59 -55.26
C THR A 214 -4.98 -4.62 -56.36
N THR A 215 -4.12 -3.65 -56.73
CA THR A 215 -3.64 -3.42 -58.12
C THR A 215 -2.45 -2.43 -58.17
N THR A 216 -1.47 -2.86 -58.97
CA THR A 216 -0.13 -2.38 -59.35
C THR A 216 -0.07 -1.04 -60.11
N THR A 217 1.17 -0.51 -60.20
CA THR A 217 1.78 0.38 -61.25
C THR A 217 1.72 1.89 -60.90
N GLU A 218 2.73 2.77 -61.06
CA GLU A 218 4.05 2.77 -61.70
C GLU A 218 4.91 3.91 -61.12
N ILE A 219 6.20 3.85 -61.42
CA ILE A 219 7.36 4.67 -61.06
C ILE A 219 7.24 6.16 -61.47
N ALA A 220 7.75 7.06 -60.63
CA ALA A 220 8.44 8.28 -61.08
C ALA A 220 9.50 8.74 -60.06
N THR A 221 10.74 8.58 -60.49
CA THR A 221 12.01 9.12 -59.99
C THR A 221 12.00 10.65 -59.87
N ASP A 222 12.51 11.22 -58.77
CA ASP A 222 13.50 12.31 -58.86
C ASP A 222 14.34 12.49 -57.58
N THR A 223 15.63 12.15 -57.71
CA THR A 223 16.83 12.95 -57.39
C THR A 223 16.59 14.24 -56.56
N THR A 224 17.32 14.61 -55.50
CA THR A 224 18.75 15.02 -55.49
C THR A 224 19.16 15.55 -54.08
N THR A 225 20.31 15.09 -53.55
CA THR A 225 21.36 15.83 -52.76
C THR A 225 21.05 16.29 -51.31
N THR A 226 21.65 15.70 -50.27
CA THR A 226 23.05 15.82 -49.72
C THR A 226 23.43 17.25 -49.34
N THR A 227 23.63 17.62 -48.08
CA THR A 227 24.90 17.77 -47.30
C THR A 227 24.55 18.92 -46.31
N GLU A 228 25.07 19.14 -45.11
CA GLU A 228 26.34 18.80 -44.50
C GLU A 228 26.29 19.04 -42.98
N ILE A 229 27.22 18.35 -42.33
CA ILE A 229 27.71 18.44 -40.96
C ILE A 229 28.12 19.89 -40.62
N ASP A 230 27.87 20.33 -39.38
CA ASP A 230 28.86 21.20 -38.72
C ASP A 230 29.01 20.83 -37.23
N THR A 231 30.28 20.76 -36.85
CA THR A 231 30.83 20.29 -35.58
C THR A 231 31.68 21.44 -35.05
N THR A 232 31.43 21.98 -33.86
CA THR A 232 32.43 22.73 -33.06
C THR A 232 31.94 22.74 -31.60
N THR A 233 32.49 22.00 -30.63
CA THR A 233 33.80 21.98 -29.94
C THR A 233 34.01 23.13 -28.91
N VAL A 234 34.46 22.73 -27.70
CA VAL A 234 35.34 23.41 -26.71
C VAL A 234 34.74 23.93 -25.38
N ALA A 235 34.91 23.08 -24.35
CA ALA A 235 35.63 23.25 -23.05
C ALA A 235 35.16 24.15 -21.87
N GLN A 236 35.60 23.66 -20.69
CA GLN A 236 35.72 24.23 -19.32
C GLN A 236 34.43 24.13 -18.49
N ILE A 237 34.38 23.52 -17.29
CA ILE A 237 35.34 23.38 -16.16
C ILE A 237 35.16 21.99 -15.52
#